data_AF-A0A3N5UAF4-F1
#
_entry.id   AF-A0A3N5UAF4-F1
#
_cell.length_a   1.000
_cell.length_b   1.000
_cell.length_c   1.000
_cell.angle_alpha   90.00
_cell.angle_beta   90.00
_cell.angle_gamma   90.00
#
_symmetry.space_group_name_H-M   'P 1'
#
loop_
_entity.id
_entity.type
_entity.pdbx_description
1 polymer ?
#
loop_
_entity_poly.entity_id
_entity_poly.type
_entity_poly.pdbx_seq_one_letter_code
_entity_poly.pdbx_strand_id
1 'polypeptide(L)'
;TNGRLLTKERVAALKKVGLDYVQITIESPDPKIHNAMCRTDSFDETVAGIRNVVNELYTTTNTTITPANKDTIIDMISFLHKLGVKRFGMNAMIRAGRGVDAEGVTYDELKVLLPQIINEANRLGMEFIWYTPTKYHKLNPVEMGLGVKACSAARITLAVEPDGSVIPCQSYFKPIGNALTDEFPQIWETDLAKHLRGHMFATEKCFKCIQFPMCGGGCPLELACGF
;
A
#
# COMPACT_ATOMS: atom_id res chain seq x y z
N THR A 1 -8.72 -1.30 -6.83
CA THR A 1 -9.68 -0.57 -7.71
C THR A 1 -10.07 0.75 -7.05
N ASN A 2 -10.58 1.75 -7.78
CA ASN A 2 -11.13 2.98 -7.19
C ASN A 2 -12.61 2.85 -6.78
N GLY A 3 -13.24 1.70 -7.01
CA GLY A 3 -14.60 1.38 -6.56
C GLY A 3 -15.74 2.00 -7.37
N ARG A 4 -15.47 3.03 -8.18
CA ARG A 4 -16.49 3.87 -8.85
C ARG A 4 -17.50 3.10 -9.70
N LEU A 5 -17.06 2.00 -10.31
CA LEU A 5 -17.91 1.20 -11.21
C LEU A 5 -18.42 -0.10 -10.57
N LEU A 6 -18.30 -0.27 -9.26
CA LEU A 6 -18.81 -1.44 -8.54
C LEU A 6 -20.32 -1.29 -8.28
N THR A 7 -21.13 -1.46 -9.33
CA THR A 7 -22.58 -1.64 -9.19
C THR A 7 -22.89 -3.02 -8.59
N LYS A 8 -24.11 -3.21 -8.07
CA LYS A 8 -24.54 -4.51 -7.54
C LYS A 8 -24.45 -5.62 -8.59
N GLU A 9 -24.84 -5.32 -9.83
CA GLU A 9 -24.79 -6.25 -10.96
C GLU A 9 -23.33 -6.63 -11.28
N ARG A 10 -22.42 -5.65 -11.27
CA ARG A 10 -21.00 -5.90 -11.50
C ARG A 10 -20.38 -6.72 -10.37
N VAL A 11 -20.71 -6.40 -9.12
CA VAL A 11 -20.24 -7.18 -7.96
C VAL A 11 -20.73 -8.63 -8.05
N ALA A 12 -22.01 -8.85 -8.38
CA ALA A 12 -22.55 -10.19 -8.57
C ALA A 12 -21.86 -10.95 -9.72
N ALA A 13 -21.59 -10.28 -10.84
CA ALA A 13 -20.86 -10.87 -11.97
C ALA A 13 -19.42 -11.23 -11.60
N LEU A 14 -18.71 -10.37 -10.88
CA LEU A 14 -17.34 -10.60 -10.40
C LEU A 14 -17.29 -11.78 -9.41
N LYS A 15 -18.22 -11.82 -8.46
CA LYS A 15 -18.37 -12.91 -7.50
C LYS A 15 -18.64 -14.24 -8.21
N LYS A 16 -19.50 -14.25 -9.24
CA LYS A 16 -19.81 -15.44 -10.03
C LYS A 16 -18.59 -16.02 -10.74
N VAL A 17 -17.64 -15.18 -11.16
CA VAL A 17 -16.38 -15.63 -11.81
C VAL A 17 -15.26 -15.94 -10.81
N GLY A 18 -15.54 -15.93 -9.50
CA GLY A 18 -14.62 -16.34 -8.45
C GLY A 18 -13.78 -15.21 -7.84
N LEU A 19 -14.16 -13.94 -8.00
CA LEU A 19 -13.52 -12.88 -7.24
C LEU A 19 -13.93 -12.99 -5.77
N ASP A 20 -12.98 -13.21 -4.87
CA ASP A 20 -13.25 -13.36 -3.43
C ASP A 20 -12.87 -12.13 -2.59
N TYR A 21 -11.94 -11.29 -3.10
CA TYR A 21 -11.36 -10.17 -2.38
C TYR A 21 -11.29 -8.91 -3.22
N VAL A 22 -11.62 -7.76 -2.61
CA VAL A 22 -11.47 -6.45 -3.22
C VAL A 22 -10.79 -5.47 -2.27
N GLN A 23 -9.90 -4.65 -2.82
CA GLN A 23 -9.37 -3.47 -2.14
C GLN A 23 -9.78 -2.21 -2.90
N ILE A 24 -10.42 -1.27 -2.18
CA ILE A 24 -10.90 0.00 -2.72
C ILE A 24 -10.07 1.15 -2.16
N THR A 25 -9.50 1.97 -3.05
CA THR A 25 -8.82 3.20 -2.64
C THR A 25 -9.83 4.27 -2.25
N ILE A 26 -9.68 4.85 -1.06
CA ILE A 26 -10.45 6.01 -0.61
C ILE A 26 -9.55 6.87 0.27
N GLU A 27 -9.45 8.17 -0.04
CA GLU A 27 -8.39 9.01 0.53
C GLU A 27 -8.81 9.87 1.72
N SER A 28 -10.10 10.18 1.87
CA SER A 28 -10.61 10.96 3.00
C SER A 28 -12.11 10.68 3.18
N PRO A 29 -12.67 10.84 4.40
CA PRO A 29 -14.12 10.91 4.60
C PRO A 29 -14.72 12.24 4.12
N ASP A 30 -13.89 13.28 3.89
CA ASP A 30 -14.30 14.55 3.31
C ASP A 30 -14.28 14.45 1.77
N PRO A 31 -15.43 14.64 1.08
CA PRO A 31 -15.51 14.62 -0.37
C PRO A 31 -14.54 15.59 -1.06
N LYS A 32 -14.32 16.79 -0.50
CA LYS A 32 -13.43 17.80 -1.08
C LYS A 32 -11.98 17.32 -1.07
N ILE A 33 -11.52 16.78 0.06
CA ILE A 33 -10.16 16.26 0.20
C ILE A 33 -9.97 15.03 -0.71
N HIS A 34 -10.92 14.09 -0.68
CA HIS A 34 -10.87 12.90 -1.54
C HIS A 34 -10.81 13.28 -3.02
N ASN A 35 -11.74 14.11 -3.49
CA ASN A 35 -11.82 14.50 -4.90
C ASN A 35 -10.60 15.28 -5.35
N ALA A 36 -10.05 16.16 -4.49
CA ALA A 36 -8.82 16.88 -4.77
C ALA A 36 -7.62 15.92 -4.93
N MET A 37 -7.48 14.94 -4.05
CA MET A 37 -6.42 13.92 -4.15
C MET A 37 -6.59 13.02 -5.38
N CYS A 38 -7.82 12.63 -5.71
CA CYS A 38 -8.14 11.82 -6.89
C CYS A 38 -8.13 12.62 -8.20
N ARG A 39 -8.12 13.96 -8.13
CA ARG A 39 -8.21 14.91 -9.25
C ARG A 39 -9.46 14.72 -10.11
N THR A 40 -10.55 14.31 -9.48
CA THR A 40 -11.85 14.08 -10.11
C THR A 40 -12.92 13.98 -9.02
N ASP A 41 -14.15 14.34 -9.33
CA ASP A 41 -15.28 14.06 -8.46
C ASP A 41 -15.58 12.56 -8.47
N SER A 42 -15.07 11.83 -7.47
CA SER A 42 -15.21 10.37 -7.36
C SER A 42 -15.75 9.89 -6.02
N PHE A 43 -15.82 10.74 -5.01
CA PHE A 43 -16.16 10.33 -3.64
C PHE A 43 -17.48 9.55 -3.58
N ASP A 44 -18.57 10.10 -4.12
CA ASP A 44 -19.89 9.47 -4.04
C ASP A 44 -19.93 8.11 -4.76
N GLU A 45 -19.29 8.01 -5.93
CA GLU A 45 -19.19 6.76 -6.69
C GLU A 45 -18.34 5.72 -5.97
N THR A 46 -17.22 6.13 -5.37
CA THR A 46 -16.35 5.26 -4.58
C THR A 46 -17.08 4.75 -3.34
N VAL A 47 -17.79 5.61 -2.61
CA VAL A 47 -18.57 5.24 -1.42
C VAL A 47 -19.72 4.32 -1.79
N ALA A 48 -20.43 4.58 -2.89
CA ALA A 48 -21.46 3.68 -3.41
C ALA A 48 -20.87 2.30 -3.76
N GLY A 49 -19.70 2.28 -4.39
CA GLY A 49 -18.97 1.05 -4.69
C GLY A 49 -18.61 0.24 -3.44
N ILE A 50 -18.12 0.90 -2.38
CA ILE A 50 -17.85 0.26 -1.09
C ILE A 50 -19.13 -0.37 -0.52
N ARG A 51 -20.23 0.39 -0.46
CA ARG A 51 -21.51 -0.10 0.06
C ARG A 51 -22.04 -1.32 -0.70
N ASN A 52 -21.84 -1.35 -2.02
CA ASN A 52 -22.31 -2.44 -2.86
C ASN A 52 -21.51 -3.75 -2.68
N VAL A 53 -20.26 -3.68 -2.22
CA VAL A 53 -19.37 -4.85 -2.17
C VAL A 53 -19.06 -5.36 -0.77
N VAL A 54 -19.15 -4.50 0.25
CA VAL A 54 -18.70 -4.79 1.62
C VAL A 54 -19.36 -6.01 2.28
N ASN A 55 -20.61 -6.31 1.91
CA ASN A 55 -21.36 -7.47 2.39
C ASN A 55 -21.33 -8.66 1.42
N GLU A 56 -20.74 -8.49 0.24
CA GLU A 56 -20.75 -9.49 -0.82
C GLU A 56 -19.42 -10.24 -0.93
N LEU A 57 -18.29 -9.55 -0.71
CA LEU A 57 -16.92 -10.03 -0.85
C LEU A 57 -16.04 -9.60 0.33
N TYR A 58 -14.91 -10.27 0.53
CA TYR A 58 -13.90 -9.79 1.48
C TYR A 58 -13.38 -8.43 1.02
N THR A 59 -13.74 -7.39 1.76
CA THR A 59 -13.50 -6.02 1.35
C THR A 59 -12.52 -5.35 2.29
N THR A 60 -11.49 -4.73 1.71
CA THR A 60 -10.65 -3.76 2.41
C THR A 60 -10.68 -2.42 1.69
N THR A 61 -10.32 -1.38 2.43
CA THR A 61 -9.95 -0.11 1.82
C THR A 61 -8.46 0.13 1.96
N ASN A 62 -7.92 1.01 1.13
CA ASN A 62 -6.56 1.52 1.29
C ASN A 62 -6.55 3.05 1.19
N THR A 63 -5.79 3.68 2.08
CA THR A 63 -5.63 5.14 2.14
C THR A 63 -4.15 5.48 2.17
N THR A 64 -3.71 6.39 1.28
CA THR A 64 -2.35 6.93 1.35
C THR A 64 -2.37 8.13 2.30
N ILE A 65 -1.61 8.06 3.38
CA ILE A 65 -1.49 9.16 4.35
C ILE A 65 -0.56 10.22 3.77
N THR A 66 -1.08 11.43 3.61
CA THR A 66 -0.41 12.61 3.04
C THR A 66 -0.67 13.83 3.92
N PRO A 67 0.08 14.94 3.73
CA PRO A 67 -0.26 16.20 4.40
C PRO A 67 -1.70 16.67 4.16
N ALA A 68 -2.31 16.31 3.03
CA ALA A 68 -3.66 16.75 2.67
C ALA A 68 -4.79 16.06 3.46
N ASN A 69 -4.57 14.86 4.00
CA ASN A 69 -5.60 14.06 4.69
C ASN A 69 -5.20 13.59 6.10
N LYS A 70 -3.97 13.84 6.55
CA LYS A 70 -3.50 13.37 7.86
C LYS A 70 -4.40 13.82 9.02
N ASP A 71 -4.97 15.02 8.91
CA ASP A 71 -5.80 15.61 9.97
C ASP A 71 -7.21 14.99 10.02
N THR A 72 -7.65 14.29 8.97
CA THR A 72 -8.94 13.58 8.91
C THR A 72 -8.78 12.05 8.99
N ILE A 73 -7.57 11.54 9.23
CA ILE A 73 -7.29 10.11 9.13
C ILE A 73 -7.95 9.28 10.24
N ILE A 74 -8.18 9.87 11.41
CA ILE A 74 -8.89 9.20 12.51
C ILE A 74 -10.39 9.12 12.19
N ASP A 75 -10.96 10.21 11.68
CA ASP A 75 -12.36 10.25 11.23
C ASP A 75 -12.62 9.25 10.09
N MET A 76 -11.62 9.02 9.24
CA MET A 76 -11.68 8.00 8.18
C MET A 76 -12.00 6.61 8.75
N ILE A 77 -11.43 6.22 9.89
CA ILE A 77 -11.63 4.89 10.48
C ILE A 77 -13.09 4.73 10.90
N SER A 78 -13.61 5.72 11.65
CA SER A 78 -15.01 5.78 12.05
C SER A 78 -15.97 5.82 10.86
N PHE A 79 -15.59 6.52 9.78
CA PHE A 79 -16.35 6.56 8.53
C PHE A 79 -16.41 5.18 7.86
N LEU A 80 -15.27 4.50 7.70
CA LEU A 80 -15.18 3.17 7.11
C LEU A 80 -15.97 2.13 7.92
N HIS A 81 -15.89 2.19 9.26
CA HIS A 81 -16.70 1.36 10.14
C HIS A 81 -18.20 1.51 9.87
N LYS A 82 -18.69 2.75 9.73
CA LYS A 82 -20.10 3.04 9.40
C LYS A 82 -20.51 2.54 8.01
N LEU A 83 -19.55 2.34 7.10
CA LEU A 83 -19.78 1.71 5.81
C LEU A 83 -19.83 0.17 5.88
N GLY A 84 -19.55 -0.43 7.04
CA GLY A 84 -19.50 -1.88 7.24
C GLY A 84 -18.13 -2.50 6.97
N VAL A 85 -17.10 -1.69 6.71
CA VAL A 85 -15.75 -2.19 6.45
C VAL A 85 -15.17 -2.75 7.75
N LYS A 86 -14.69 -4.00 7.71
CA LYS A 86 -14.12 -4.68 8.88
C LYS A 86 -12.60 -4.60 8.95
N ARG A 87 -11.95 -4.40 7.81
CA ARG A 87 -10.49 -4.38 7.67
C ARG A 87 -10.10 -3.26 6.72
N PHE A 88 -9.12 -2.45 7.10
CA PHE A 88 -8.61 -1.37 6.27
C PHE A 88 -7.09 -1.33 6.30
N GLY A 89 -6.51 -0.83 5.23
CA GLY A 89 -5.09 -0.62 5.11
C GLY A 89 -4.75 0.86 4.96
N MET A 90 -3.54 1.20 5.38
CA MET A 90 -2.96 2.51 5.10
C MET A 90 -1.48 2.35 4.74
N ASN A 91 -1.00 3.32 3.96
CA ASN A 91 0.40 3.41 3.58
C ASN A 91 0.87 4.87 3.66
N ALA A 92 2.15 5.06 3.95
CA ALA A 92 2.83 6.33 3.68
C ALA A 92 3.08 6.50 2.17
N MET A 93 3.45 7.71 1.78
CA MET A 93 3.76 8.04 0.39
C MET A 93 5.02 7.29 -0.09
N ILE A 94 4.89 6.50 -1.16
CA ILE A 94 6.02 5.91 -1.88
C ILE A 94 6.43 6.86 -3.00
N ARG A 95 7.70 7.29 -3.01
CA ARG A 95 8.27 8.19 -4.01
C ARG A 95 8.54 7.46 -5.33
N ALA A 96 7.50 7.26 -6.12
CA ALA A 96 7.55 6.58 -7.40
C ALA A 96 6.57 7.18 -8.40
N GLY A 97 6.89 7.12 -9.69
CA GLY A 97 6.02 7.61 -10.77
C GLY A 97 5.62 9.07 -10.56
N ARG A 98 4.32 9.35 -10.52
CA ARG A 98 3.79 10.71 -10.25
C ARG A 98 4.00 11.19 -8.81
N GLY A 99 4.44 10.31 -7.91
CA GLY A 99 4.67 10.60 -6.49
C GLY A 99 6.13 10.87 -6.12
N VAL A 100 7.05 10.93 -7.09
CA VAL A 100 8.49 11.19 -6.84
C VAL A 100 8.68 12.48 -6.03
N ASP A 101 8.04 13.56 -6.46
CA ASP A 101 8.11 14.89 -5.83
C ASP A 101 6.98 15.14 -4.84
N ALA A 102 6.10 14.16 -4.61
CA ALA A 102 4.99 14.34 -3.68
C ALA A 102 5.49 14.48 -2.24
N GLU A 103 4.89 15.40 -1.49
CA GLU A 103 5.13 15.49 -0.05
C GLU A 103 4.46 14.31 0.66
N GLY A 104 5.21 13.67 1.54
CA GLY A 104 4.74 12.60 2.41
C GLY A 104 4.76 13.05 3.86
N VAL A 105 3.95 12.39 4.68
CA VAL A 105 4.01 12.55 6.14
C VAL A 105 5.37 12.03 6.64
N THR A 106 5.98 12.77 7.57
CA THR A 106 7.29 12.44 8.15
C THR A 106 7.20 11.24 9.10
N TYR A 107 8.35 10.62 9.38
CA TYR A 107 8.40 9.54 10.38
C TYR A 107 7.95 9.99 11.78
N ASP A 108 8.21 11.24 12.17
CA ASP A 108 7.81 11.72 13.50
C ASP A 108 6.31 11.98 13.59
N GLU A 109 5.69 12.47 12.52
CA GLU A 109 4.22 12.53 12.42
C GLU A 109 3.60 11.13 12.41
N LEU A 110 4.18 10.16 11.69
CA LEU A 110 3.69 8.78 11.69
C LEU A 110 3.78 8.11 13.06
N LYS A 111 4.82 8.41 13.87
CA LYS A 111 4.92 7.92 15.26
C LYS A 111 3.79 8.42 16.14
N VAL A 112 3.21 9.59 15.84
CA VAL A 112 2.06 10.14 16.56
C VAL A 112 0.75 9.56 16.01
N LEU A 113 0.61 9.50 14.69
CA LEU A 113 -0.63 9.07 14.03
C LEU A 113 -0.91 7.56 14.14
N LEU A 114 0.11 6.71 13.94
CA LEU A 114 -0.10 5.26 13.92
C LEU A 114 -0.67 4.71 15.24
N PRO A 115 -0.19 5.11 16.43
CA PRO A 115 -0.83 4.72 17.69
C PRO A 115 -2.30 5.15 17.79
N GLN A 116 -2.65 6.34 17.29
CA GLN A 116 -4.04 6.80 17.28
C GLN A 116 -4.91 5.94 16.34
N ILE A 117 -4.40 5.62 15.15
CA ILE A 117 -5.06 4.73 14.18
C ILE A 117 -5.28 3.35 14.78
N ILE A 118 -4.25 2.76 15.41
CA ILE A 118 -4.33 1.44 16.05
C ILE A 118 -5.37 1.45 17.17
N ASN A 119 -5.35 2.47 18.04
CA ASN A 119 -6.29 2.57 19.15
C ASN A 119 -7.74 2.71 18.67
N GLU A 120 -7.98 3.53 17.65
CA GLU A 120 -9.33 3.71 17.08
C GLU A 120 -9.82 2.46 16.36
N ALA A 121 -8.95 1.77 15.61
CA ALA A 121 -9.26 0.49 14.99
C ALA A 121 -9.66 -0.55 16.05
N ASN A 122 -8.87 -0.68 17.12
CA ASN A 122 -9.16 -1.60 18.22
C ASN A 122 -10.48 -1.25 18.93
N ARG A 123 -10.73 0.05 19.18
CA ARG A 123 -11.97 0.53 19.81
C ARG A 123 -13.21 0.14 18.99
N LEU A 124 -13.09 0.16 17.66
CA LEU A 124 -14.17 -0.19 16.73
C LEU A 124 -14.17 -1.67 16.32
N GLY A 125 -13.24 -2.48 16.84
CA GLY A 125 -13.11 -3.89 16.45
C GLY A 125 -12.73 -4.11 14.98
N MET A 126 -12.05 -3.13 14.36
CA MET A 126 -11.56 -3.20 12.99
C MET A 126 -10.12 -3.71 12.92
N GLU A 127 -9.77 -4.41 11.85
CA GLU A 127 -8.40 -4.84 11.59
C GLU A 127 -7.65 -3.79 10.75
N PHE A 128 -6.53 -3.31 11.27
CA PHE A 128 -5.67 -2.35 10.59
C PHE A 128 -4.43 -3.03 9.97
N ILE A 129 -4.16 -2.73 8.69
CA ILE A 129 -2.98 -3.19 7.97
C ILE A 129 -2.10 -2.01 7.58
N TRP A 130 -0.88 -1.97 8.11
CA TRP A 130 0.16 -1.07 7.61
C TRP A 130 0.90 -1.73 6.44
N TYR A 131 1.04 -1.02 5.31
CA TYR A 131 1.70 -1.56 4.12
C TYR A 131 3.14 -1.08 3.92
N THR A 132 3.49 0.13 4.35
CA THR A 132 4.77 0.73 3.97
C THR A 132 5.96 0.11 4.71
N PRO A 133 6.98 -0.41 3.99
CA PRO A 133 8.27 -0.72 4.58
C PRO A 133 8.92 0.54 5.15
N THR A 134 9.50 0.46 6.34
CA THR A 134 10.13 1.60 7.01
C THR A 134 11.56 1.26 7.40
N LYS A 135 12.37 2.28 7.70
CA LYS A 135 13.66 2.10 8.38
C LYS A 135 13.39 1.93 9.88
N TYR A 136 13.70 0.78 10.47
CA TYR A 136 13.22 0.46 11.83
C TYR A 136 13.81 1.36 12.92
N HIS A 137 15.01 1.91 12.72
CA HIS A 137 15.57 2.93 13.60
C HIS A 137 14.84 4.28 13.54
N LYS A 138 14.03 4.53 12.49
CA LYS A 138 13.14 5.70 12.38
C LYS A 138 11.74 5.38 12.85
N LEU A 139 11.18 4.24 12.44
CA LEU A 139 9.84 3.79 12.79
C LEU A 139 9.81 2.27 12.67
N ASN A 140 9.65 1.56 13.78
CA ASN A 140 9.59 0.10 13.80
C ASN A 140 8.13 -0.39 13.87
N PRO A 141 7.54 -0.90 12.78
CA PRO A 141 6.15 -1.34 12.79
C PRO A 141 5.93 -2.58 13.67
N VAL A 142 6.97 -3.39 13.89
CA VAL A 142 6.89 -4.59 14.74
C VAL A 142 6.63 -4.22 16.19
N GLU A 143 7.28 -3.17 16.70
CA GLU A 143 7.06 -2.65 18.06
C GLU A 143 5.63 -2.12 18.26
N MET A 144 4.97 -1.72 17.18
CA MET A 144 3.57 -1.26 17.16
C MET A 144 2.57 -2.40 16.94
N GLY A 145 3.02 -3.66 16.83
CA GLY A 145 2.15 -4.80 16.54
C GLY A 145 1.67 -4.89 15.08
N LEU A 146 2.25 -4.10 14.16
CA LEU A 146 1.88 -4.06 12.75
C LEU A 146 2.56 -5.14 11.89
N GLY A 147 3.41 -5.97 12.51
CA GLY A 147 4.16 -7.05 11.88
C GLY A 147 5.38 -6.57 11.08
N VAL A 148 6.09 -7.53 10.48
CA VAL A 148 7.30 -7.25 9.72
C VAL A 148 6.94 -6.55 8.40
N LYS A 149 7.45 -5.34 8.21
CA LYS A 149 7.39 -4.59 6.95
C LYS A 149 8.79 -4.33 6.43
N ALA A 150 9.17 -5.08 5.41
CA ALA A 150 10.40 -4.91 4.64
C ALA A 150 10.07 -4.90 3.16
N CYS A 151 11.03 -4.47 2.33
CA CYS A 151 10.87 -4.52 0.89
C CYS A 151 10.52 -5.95 0.43
N SER A 152 9.44 -6.08 -0.35
CA SER A 152 9.01 -7.37 -0.92
C SER A 152 9.44 -7.55 -2.38
N ALA A 153 10.02 -6.51 -2.99
CA ALA A 153 10.36 -6.45 -4.41
C ALA A 153 11.29 -7.61 -4.80
N ALA A 154 10.89 -8.36 -5.83
CA ALA A 154 11.58 -9.56 -6.31
C ALA A 154 11.90 -10.60 -5.22
N ARG A 155 11.15 -10.60 -4.10
CA ARG A 155 11.30 -11.54 -2.97
C ARG A 155 10.06 -12.39 -2.76
N ILE A 156 8.91 -11.73 -2.59
CA ILE A 156 7.58 -12.35 -2.53
C ILE A 156 6.58 -11.63 -3.43
N THR A 157 7.06 -10.67 -4.22
CA THR A 157 6.23 -9.83 -5.08
C THR A 157 6.98 -9.57 -6.39
N LEU A 158 6.22 -9.59 -7.48
CA LEU A 158 6.53 -9.03 -8.78
C LEU A 158 5.26 -8.34 -9.29
N ALA A 159 5.39 -7.47 -10.28
CA ALA A 159 4.25 -6.98 -11.04
C ALA A 159 4.49 -7.22 -12.54
N VAL A 160 3.40 -7.46 -13.26
CA VAL A 160 3.41 -7.62 -14.72
C VAL A 160 2.62 -6.45 -15.30
N GLU A 161 3.28 -5.65 -16.12
CA GLU A 161 2.69 -4.52 -16.83
C GLU A 161 1.85 -4.99 -18.04
N PRO A 162 0.97 -4.14 -18.59
CA PRO A 162 0.08 -4.53 -19.70
C PRO A 162 0.77 -5.01 -20.97
N ASP A 163 2.03 -4.61 -21.20
CA ASP A 163 2.88 -5.03 -22.32
C ASP A 163 3.62 -6.36 -22.06
N GLY A 164 3.37 -6.99 -20.91
CA GLY A 164 4.04 -8.20 -20.45
C GLY A 164 5.33 -7.94 -19.67
N SER A 165 5.82 -6.70 -19.60
CA SER A 165 7.05 -6.37 -18.86
C SER A 165 6.90 -6.76 -17.38
N VAL A 166 7.83 -7.53 -16.85
CA VAL A 166 7.87 -7.90 -15.43
C VAL A 166 8.76 -6.92 -14.69
N ILE A 167 8.21 -6.28 -13.66
CA ILE A 167 8.92 -5.36 -12.79
C ILE A 167 9.03 -5.93 -11.36
N PRO A 168 10.08 -5.58 -10.58
CA PRO A 168 10.32 -6.15 -9.26
C PRO A 168 9.19 -5.89 -8.24
N CYS A 169 8.45 -4.78 -8.40
CA CYS A 169 7.35 -4.36 -7.53
C CYS A 169 6.51 -3.33 -8.30
N GLN A 170 5.23 -3.20 -7.94
CA GLN A 170 4.27 -2.24 -8.53
C GLN A 170 4.68 -0.75 -8.48
N SER A 171 5.80 -0.42 -7.83
CA SER A 171 6.34 0.94 -7.77
C SER A 171 7.77 1.06 -8.32
N TYR A 172 8.35 -0.04 -8.81
CA TYR A 172 9.73 -0.08 -9.31
C TYR A 172 9.71 -0.21 -10.85
N PHE A 173 9.58 0.90 -11.57
CA PHE A 173 9.35 0.95 -13.02
C PHE A 173 10.60 0.64 -13.87
N LYS A 174 11.33 -0.42 -13.53
CA LYS A 174 12.45 -0.95 -14.31
C LYS A 174 12.21 -2.44 -14.58
N PRO A 175 11.99 -2.83 -15.84
CA PRO A 175 11.77 -4.23 -16.20
C PRO A 175 12.97 -5.12 -15.84
N ILE A 176 12.66 -6.35 -15.46
CA ILE A 176 13.60 -7.47 -15.24
C ILE A 176 13.32 -8.66 -16.16
N GLY A 177 12.44 -8.49 -17.15
CA GLY A 177 12.06 -9.49 -18.15
C GLY A 177 10.67 -9.21 -18.72
N ASN A 178 10.14 -10.14 -19.52
CA ASN A 178 8.78 -10.09 -20.06
C ASN A 178 8.08 -11.46 -19.94
N ALA A 179 6.89 -11.48 -19.33
CA ALA A 179 6.14 -12.70 -19.03
C ALA A 179 5.60 -13.44 -20.27
N LEU A 180 5.60 -12.80 -21.44
CA LEU A 180 5.16 -13.38 -22.70
C LEU A 180 6.29 -14.06 -23.48
N THR A 181 7.56 -13.69 -23.19
CA THR A 181 8.72 -14.13 -23.98
C THR A 181 9.78 -14.87 -23.17
N ASP A 182 9.90 -14.57 -21.87
CA ASP A 182 11.01 -15.05 -21.04
C ASP A 182 10.54 -16.12 -20.06
N GLU A 183 11.41 -17.10 -19.80
CA GLU A 183 11.16 -18.12 -18.79
C GLU A 183 11.27 -17.52 -17.38
N PHE A 184 10.34 -17.86 -16.48
CA PHE A 184 10.30 -17.28 -15.14
C PHE A 184 11.64 -17.37 -14.36
N PRO A 185 12.40 -18.49 -14.38
CA PRO A 185 13.70 -18.55 -13.73
C PRO A 185 14.70 -17.50 -14.24
N GLN A 186 14.65 -17.13 -15.52
CA GLN A 186 15.53 -16.10 -16.09
C GLN A 186 15.19 -14.72 -15.53
N ILE A 187 13.90 -14.41 -15.42
CA ILE A 187 13.40 -13.18 -14.81
C ILE A 187 13.77 -13.12 -13.32
N TRP A 188 13.56 -14.23 -12.61
CA TRP A 188 13.75 -14.34 -11.16
C TRP A 188 15.23 -14.30 -10.73
N GLU A 189 16.14 -14.73 -11.60
CA GLU A 189 17.58 -14.82 -11.33
C GLU A 189 18.41 -13.67 -11.94
N THR A 190 17.76 -12.60 -12.43
CA THR A 190 18.46 -11.39 -12.86
C THR A 190 19.24 -10.74 -11.71
N ASP A 191 20.33 -10.04 -12.05
CA ASP A 191 21.16 -9.35 -11.04
C ASP A 191 20.35 -8.35 -10.21
N LEU A 192 19.42 -7.62 -10.85
CA LEU A 192 18.55 -6.69 -10.14
C LEU A 192 17.60 -7.42 -9.17
N ALA A 193 17.01 -8.55 -9.57
CA ALA A 193 16.14 -9.33 -8.68
C ALA A 193 16.91 -9.85 -7.46
N LYS A 194 18.12 -10.40 -7.68
CA LYS A 194 19.02 -10.85 -6.61
C LYS A 194 19.44 -9.72 -5.68
N HIS A 195 19.79 -8.56 -6.26
CA HIS A 195 20.19 -7.37 -5.51
C HIS A 195 19.06 -6.88 -4.58
N LEU A 196 17.83 -6.80 -5.09
CA LEU A 196 16.66 -6.38 -4.31
C LEU A 196 16.28 -7.41 -3.25
N ARG A 197 16.19 -8.70 -3.62
CA ARG A 197 15.82 -9.80 -2.69
C ARG A 197 16.82 -9.96 -1.56
N GLY A 198 18.10 -9.75 -1.85
CA GLY A 198 19.19 -9.77 -0.87
C GLY A 198 19.33 -8.50 -0.05
N HIS A 199 18.49 -7.48 -0.27
CA HIS A 199 18.60 -6.15 0.34
C HIS A 199 20.00 -5.51 0.17
N MET A 200 20.65 -5.78 -0.97
CA MET A 200 22.03 -5.33 -1.24
C MET A 200 22.14 -3.82 -1.50
N PHE A 201 21.01 -3.14 -1.64
CA PHE A 201 20.92 -1.68 -1.70
C PHE A 201 21.14 -1.00 -0.33
N ALA A 202 21.14 -1.78 0.76
CA ALA A 202 21.31 -1.25 2.10
C ALA A 202 22.75 -0.76 2.34
N THR A 203 22.89 0.30 3.13
CA THR A 203 24.22 0.87 3.48
C THR A 203 25.04 -0.04 4.38
N GLU A 204 26.35 0.17 4.47
CA GLU A 204 27.25 -0.60 5.37
C GLU A 204 26.79 -0.63 6.84
N LYS A 205 26.21 0.49 7.32
CA LYS A 205 25.68 0.58 8.68
C LYS A 205 24.53 -0.41 8.91
N CYS A 206 23.74 -0.72 7.88
CA CYS A 206 22.63 -1.66 7.97
C CYS A 206 23.13 -3.09 8.22
N PHE A 207 24.23 -3.52 7.57
CA PHE A 207 24.75 -4.89 7.75
C PHE A 207 25.29 -5.17 9.17
N LYS A 208 25.56 -4.12 9.95
CA LYS A 208 25.95 -4.22 11.37
C LYS A 208 24.78 -4.07 12.34
N CYS A 209 23.57 -3.82 11.83
CA CYS A 209 22.37 -3.57 12.64
C CYS A 209 21.67 -4.88 13.03
N ILE A 210 21.37 -5.07 14.31
CA ILE A 210 20.66 -6.25 14.82
C ILE A 210 19.24 -6.41 14.26
N GLN A 211 18.58 -5.31 13.89
CA GLN A 211 17.23 -5.33 13.31
C GLN A 211 17.23 -5.60 11.79
N PHE A 212 18.40 -5.62 11.13
CA PHE A 212 18.49 -5.72 9.67
C PHE A 212 17.81 -6.97 9.07
N PRO A 213 17.90 -8.17 9.67
CA PRO A 213 17.22 -9.36 9.14
C PRO A 213 15.70 -9.18 8.99
N MET A 214 15.08 -8.37 9.84
CA MET A 214 13.64 -8.04 9.75
C MET A 214 13.37 -6.78 8.94
N CYS A 215 14.21 -5.74 9.07
CA CYS A 215 14.00 -4.43 8.45
C CYS A 215 14.33 -4.40 6.95
N GLY A 216 15.41 -5.07 6.53
CA GLY A 216 15.88 -5.04 5.14
C GLY A 216 16.36 -3.68 4.63
N GLY A 217 16.52 -2.68 5.50
CA GLY A 217 16.99 -1.34 5.12
C GLY A 217 15.92 -0.36 4.63
N GLY A 218 14.63 -0.74 4.70
CA GLY A 218 13.51 0.07 4.22
C GLY A 218 13.21 -0.12 2.73
N CYS A 219 12.50 0.84 2.12
CA CYS A 219 12.22 0.80 0.69
C CYS A 219 13.45 1.26 -0.12
N PRO A 220 13.90 0.52 -1.16
CA PRO A 220 15.01 0.94 -2.01
C PRO A 220 14.74 2.24 -2.76
N LEU A 221 13.47 2.56 -3.06
CA LEU A 221 13.09 3.81 -3.74
C LEU A 221 13.30 5.06 -2.87
N GLU A 222 13.28 4.92 -1.54
CA GLU A 222 13.66 6.01 -0.62
C GLU A 222 15.18 6.20 -0.53
N LEU A 223 15.95 5.20 -0.92
CA LEU A 223 17.41 5.24 -0.93
C LEU A 223 17.94 5.68 -2.29
N ALA A 224 17.17 5.42 -3.35
CA ALA A 224 17.49 5.66 -4.75
C ALA A 224 16.96 7.01 -5.28
N CYS A 225 16.78 8.04 -4.44
CA CYS A 225 16.76 9.42 -4.94
C CYS A 225 18.17 9.75 -5.45
N GLY A 226 18.44 9.30 -6.67
CA GLY A 226 19.73 9.23 -7.34
C GLY A 226 19.69 8.32 -8.58
N PHE A 227 18.62 8.44 -9.39
CA PHE A 227 18.68 8.13 -10.82
C PHE A 227 18.81 9.45 -11.58
#